data_AF-A0A351MMW4-F1
#
_entry.id   AF-A0A351MMW4-F1
#
_cell.length_a   1.000
_cell.length_b   1.000
_cell.length_c   1.000
_cell.angle_alpha   90.00
_cell.angle_beta   90.00
_cell.angle_gamma   90.00
#
_symmetry.space_group_name_H-M   'P 1'
#
loop_
_entity.id
_entity.type
_entity.pdbx_description
1 polymer ?
#
loop_
_entity_poly.entity_id
_entity_poly.type
_entity_poly.pdbx_seq_one_letter_code
_entity_poly.pdbx_strand_id
1 'polypeptide(L)'
;MPDLYDATREVLLTILQIPSAAGREADLAAWVREHLAGLGLSVETDDCHERIGGNCGNLLVRIPGTVDAPAIFFNSHLDTVEP
;
A
#
# COMPACT_ATOMS: atom_id res chain seq x y z
N MET A 1 11.15 2.83 -21.63
CA MET A 1 10.67 1.59 -20.97
C MET A 1 9.15 1.56 -21.07
N PRO A 2 8.60 1.17 -22.24
CA PRO A 2 7.15 1.07 -22.45
C PRO A 2 6.49 0.08 -21.49
N ASP A 3 7.19 -1.02 -21.20
CA ASP A 3 6.85 -2.07 -20.24
C ASP A 3 6.53 -1.56 -18.82
N LEU A 4 7.33 -0.62 -18.29
CA LEU A 4 7.12 -0.07 -16.95
C LEU A 4 5.85 0.80 -16.87
N TYR A 5 5.56 1.57 -17.92
CA TYR A 5 4.36 2.40 -17.99
C TYR A 5 3.10 1.53 -18.01
N ASP A 6 3.12 0.45 -18.79
CA ASP A 6 1.99 -0.47 -18.88
C ASP A 6 1.74 -1.18 -17.54
N ALA A 7 2.78 -1.72 -16.91
CA ALA A 7 2.65 -2.37 -15.59
C ALA A 7 2.14 -1.40 -14.50
N THR A 8 2.63 -0.16 -14.47
CA THR A 8 2.17 0.85 -13.50
C THR A 8 0.71 1.23 -13.75
N ARG A 9 0.32 1.37 -15.03
CA ARG A 9 -1.06 1.66 -15.42
C ARG A 9 -2.00 0.53 -15.02
N GLU A 10 -1.60 -0.73 -15.21
CA GLU A 10 -2.39 -1.88 -14.80
C GLU A 10 -2.63 -1.87 -13.28
N VAL A 11 -1.58 -1.69 -12.48
CA VAL A 11 -1.70 -1.56 -11.02
C VAL A 11 -2.65 -0.43 -10.65
N LEU A 12 -2.50 0.75 -11.24
CA LEU A 12 -3.38 1.90 -10.98
C LEU A 12 -4.85 1.57 -11.29
N LEU A 13 -5.12 1.00 -12.46
CA LEU A 13 -6.48 0.66 -12.86
C LEU A 13 -7.09 -0.44 -11.99
N THR A 14 -6.28 -1.36 -11.46
CA THR A 14 -6.74 -2.38 -10.52
C THR A 14 -7.12 -1.76 -9.17
N ILE A 15 -6.24 -0.95 -8.56
CA ILE A 15 -6.52 -0.38 -7.22
C ILE A 15 -7.67 0.62 -7.23
N LEU A 16 -7.86 1.37 -8.33
CA LEU A 16 -8.96 2.32 -8.47
C LEU A 16 -10.35 1.66 -8.48
N GLN A 17 -10.44 0.36 -8.75
CA GLN A 17 -11.69 -0.38 -8.74
C GLN A 17 -12.06 -0.90 -7.34
N ILE A 18 -11.15 -0.81 -6.36
CA ILE A 18 -11.37 -1.28 -5.00
C ILE A 18 -11.86 -0.10 -4.15
N PRO A 19 -13.11 -0.10 -3.66
CA PRO A 19 -13.59 0.98 -2.79
C PRO A 19 -12.74 1.07 -1.52
N SER A 20 -12.30 2.28 -1.18
CA SER A 20 -11.46 2.53 0.00
C SER A 20 -11.85 3.83 0.71
N ALA A 21 -13.14 4.05 0.95
CA ALA A 21 -13.56 5.22 1.73
C ALA A 21 -12.86 5.25 3.11
N ALA A 22 -12.59 6.45 3.63
CA ALA A 22 -11.91 6.64 4.92
C ALA A 22 -12.50 5.77 6.05
N GLY A 23 -11.63 5.02 6.74
CA GLY A 23 -11.95 4.04 7.78
C GLY A 23 -12.42 2.67 7.26
N ARG A 24 -12.51 2.48 5.94
CA ARG A 24 -12.99 1.26 5.27
C ARG A 24 -12.01 0.73 4.21
N GLU A 25 -10.70 0.85 4.45
CA GLU A 25 -9.63 0.57 3.49
C GLU A 25 -9.17 -0.90 3.44
N ALA A 26 -9.68 -1.77 4.32
CA ALA A 26 -9.20 -3.15 4.50
C ALA A 26 -9.04 -3.97 3.21
N ASP A 27 -9.97 -3.87 2.26
CA ASP A 27 -9.89 -4.63 1.00
C ASP A 27 -8.73 -4.15 0.12
N LEU A 28 -8.52 -2.84 0.03
CA LEU A 28 -7.39 -2.26 -0.70
C LEU A 28 -6.08 -2.56 0.04
N ALA A 29 -6.05 -2.44 1.37
CA ALA A 29 -4.87 -2.79 2.17
C ALA A 29 -4.47 -4.27 1.98
N ALA A 30 -5.45 -5.18 1.95
CA ALA A 30 -5.22 -6.60 1.69
C ALA A 30 -4.63 -6.84 0.29
N TRP A 31 -5.17 -6.17 -0.74
CA TRP A 31 -4.64 -6.25 -2.09
C TRP A 31 -3.20 -5.73 -2.19
N VAL A 32 -2.92 -4.56 -1.61
CA VAL A 32 -1.57 -3.96 -1.60
C VAL A 32 -0.57 -4.89 -0.90
N ARG A 33 -0.96 -5.48 0.23
CA ARG A 33 -0.14 -6.45 0.97
C ARG A 33 0.21 -7.66 0.10
N GLU A 34 -0.78 -8.24 -0.57
CA GLU A 34 -0.58 -9.41 -1.44
C GLU A 34 0.28 -9.07 -2.65
N HIS A 35 0.05 -7.91 -3.28
CA HIS A 35 0.84 -7.45 -4.42
C HIS A 35 2.31 -7.28 -4.04
N LEU A 36 2.60 -6.62 -2.91
CA LEU A 36 3.97 -6.43 -2.42
C LEU A 36 4.62 -7.75 -1.98
N ALA A 37 3.86 -8.66 -1.37
CA ALA A 37 4.33 -10.01 -1.06
C ALA A 37 4.71 -10.79 -2.33
N GLY A 38 3.92 -10.67 -3.41
CA GLY A 38 4.22 -11.25 -4.71
C GLY A 38 5.50 -10.71 -5.37
N LEU A 39 5.94 -9.50 -4.98
CA LEU A 39 7.23 -8.92 -5.36
C LEU A 39 8.38 -9.34 -4.43
N GLY A 40 8.13 -10.22 -3.45
CA GLY A 40 9.11 -10.69 -2.49
C GLY A 40 9.37 -9.74 -1.32
N LEU A 41 8.47 -8.77 -1.09
CA LEU A 41 8.61 -7.80 0.00
C LEU A 41 7.83 -8.24 1.24
N SER A 42 8.44 -8.11 2.42
CA SER A 42 7.76 -8.31 3.70
C SER A 42 6.97 -7.05 4.07
N VAL A 43 5.69 -7.24 4.42
CA VAL A 43 4.80 -6.17 4.85
C VAL A 43 4.40 -6.40 6.30
N GLU A 44 4.66 -5.41 7.14
CA GLU A 44 4.19 -5.36 8.53
C GLU A 44 2.89 -4.54 8.60
N THR A 45 1.99 -4.92 9.51
CA THR A 45 0.75 -4.19 9.78
C THR A 45 0.71 -3.83 11.26
N ASP A 46 0.35 -2.59 11.56
CA ASP A 46 0.14 -2.13 12.95
C ASP A 46 -1.32 -2.25 13.41
N ASP A 47 -1.59 -1.88 14.65
CA ASP A 47 -2.93 -1.92 15.25
C ASP A 47 -3.58 -0.52 15.34
N CYS A 48 -3.26 0.40 14.42
CA CYS A 48 -3.75 1.79 14.50
C CYS A 48 -5.30 1.87 14.46
N HIS A 49 -5.93 0.95 13.73
CA HIS A 49 -7.37 0.81 13.60
C HIS A 49 -8.09 0.67 14.93
N GLU A 50 -7.48 0.02 15.93
CA GLU A 50 -8.04 -0.13 17.28
C GLU A 50 -8.24 1.22 17.99
N ARG A 51 -7.43 2.23 17.64
CA ARG A 51 -7.46 3.56 18.25
C ARG A 51 -8.30 4.57 17.48
N ILE A 52 -8.36 4.44 16.16
CA ILE A 52 -9.01 5.43 15.27
C ILE A 52 -10.41 4.99 14.81
N GLY A 53 -10.80 3.73 15.04
CA GLY A 53 -12.09 3.21 14.62
C GLY A 53 -12.17 2.86 13.12
N GLY A 54 -11.04 2.53 12.50
CA GLY A 54 -10.96 2.02 11.11
C GLY A 54 -11.04 0.50 11.05
N ASN A 55 -10.92 -0.07 9.85
CA ASN A 55 -10.98 -1.54 9.65
C ASN A 55 -9.64 -2.20 9.26
N CYS A 56 -8.54 -1.46 9.16
CA CYS A 56 -7.19 -2.01 8.96
C CYS A 56 -6.08 -1.11 9.51
N GLY A 57 -4.94 -1.72 9.87
CA GLY A 57 -3.73 -1.02 10.25
C GLY A 57 -2.95 -0.39 9.10
N ASN A 58 -1.94 0.41 9.44
CA ASN A 58 -0.98 0.93 8.46
C ASN A 58 -0.11 -0.20 7.91
N LEU A 59 0.29 -0.09 6.64
CA LEU A 59 1.25 -1.00 6.02
C LEU A 59 2.65 -0.39 6.05
N LEU A 60 3.62 -1.13 6.63
CA LEU A 60 5.03 -0.76 6.62
C LEU A 60 5.83 -1.77 5.82
N VAL A 61 6.58 -1.28 4.83
CA VAL A 61 7.50 -2.09 4.03
C VAL A 61 8.91 -1.53 4.17
N ARG A 62 9.86 -2.41 4.44
CA ARG A 62 11.28 -2.08 4.56
C ARG A 62 12.07 -2.82 3.50
N ILE A 63 12.74 -2.06 2.63
CA ILE A 63 13.70 -2.59 1.65
C ILE A 63 15.11 -2.33 2.19
N PRO A 64 15.92 -3.36 2.49
CA PRO A 64 17.29 -3.17 2.95
C PRO A 64 18.12 -2.42 1.91
N GLY A 65 18.87 -1.41 2.35
CA GLY A 65 19.84 -0.71 1.50
C GLY A 65 20.99 -1.62 1.10
N THR A 66 21.57 -1.37 -0.07
CA THR A 66 22.74 -2.09 -0.59
C THR A 66 24.05 -1.30 -0.45
N VAL A 67 23.97 -0.08 0.08
CA VAL A 67 25.09 0.85 0.28
C VAL A 67 24.93 1.61 1.60
N ASP A 68 26.03 2.15 2.11
CA ASP A 68 26.02 3.03 3.27
C ASP A 68 25.55 4.44 2.87
N ALA A 69 24.24 4.67 2.96
CA ALA A 69 23.59 5.93 2.63
C ALA A 69 22.37 6.16 3.54
N PRO A 70 21.91 7.41 3.71
CA PRO A 70 20.70 7.71 4.46
C PRO A 70 19.46 6.99 3.90
N ALA A 71 18.61 6.48 4.80
CA ALA A 71 17.34 5.88 4.42
C ALA A 71 16.38 6.95 3.84
N ILE A 72 15.63 6.56 2.82
CA ILE A 72 14.54 7.35 2.24
C ILE A 72 13.21 6.71 2.66
N PHE A 73 12.22 7.54 2.95
CA PHE A 73 10.87 7.10 3.29
C PHE A 73 9.87 7.64 2.27
N PHE A 74 9.07 6.74 1.71
CA PHE A 74 7.93 7.07 0.86
C PHE A 74 6.65 6.79 1.62
N ASN A 75 5.66 7.68 1.50
CA ASN A 75 4.37 7.55 2.15
C ASN A 75 3.25 7.94 1.19
N SER A 76 2.17 7.17 1.25
CA SER A 76 0.88 7.44 0.63
C SER A 76 -0.21 6.97 1.58
N HIS A 77 -1.42 7.44 1.38
CA HIS A 77 -2.61 6.94 2.05
C HIS A 77 -3.43 6.09 1.07
N LEU A 78 -4.26 5.18 1.61
CA LEU A 78 -5.11 4.28 0.81
C LEU A 78 -6.55 4.78 0.68
N ASP A 79 -6.96 5.67 1.58
CA ASP A 79 -8.32 6.12 1.67
C ASP A 79 -8.70 7.12 0.58
N THR A 80 -9.98 7.10 0.21
CA THR A 80 -10.61 8.09 -0.65
C THR A 80 -11.71 8.83 0.08
N VAL A 81 -12.04 10.02 -0.41
CA VAL A 81 -13.30 10.69 -0.08
C VAL A 81 -14.48 9.91 -0.66
N GLU A 82 -15.66 10.07 -0.06
CA GLU A 82 -16.92 9.66 -0.69
C GLU A 82 -17.29 10.63 -1.84
N PRO A 83 -18.07 10.19 -2.85
CA PRO A 83 -18.56 11.05 -3.92
C PRO A 83 -19.39 12.25 -3.45
#